data_AF-A0A838HQG6-F1
#
_entry.id   AF-A0A838HQG6-F1
#
_cell.length_a   1.000
_cell.length_b   1.000
_cell.length_c   1.000
_cell.angle_alpha   90.00
_cell.angle_beta   90.00
_cell.angle_gamma   90.00
#
_symmetry.space_group_name_H-M   'P 1'
#
loop_
_entity.id
_entity.type
_entity.pdbx_description
1 polymer ?
#
loop_
_entity_poly.entity_id
_entity_poly.type
_entity_poly.pdbx_seq_one_letter_code
_entity_poly.pdbx_strand_id
1 'polypeptide(L)'
;DHPLENWAELVVANGLYDRAGITLLGDVFKNTSYGPLKRALVKVDQEETFHLRHGEMWMKRLAKADGEAKEMVQRAVDWMFPMAVEWFGLPDDMKRHSGQLEYKLKGMTNDELRQTWMKSTVPLCEGIGVKVPAHWDEAQQKFVLDYPFPCQYDENEKRWLFDEGEISWSQVFERWKGRGPANRQFIEMIQEGWGFRQRLEAA
;
A
#
# COMPACT_ATOMS: atom_id res chain seq x y z
N ASP A 1 -0.68 -3.50 -9.37
CA ASP A 1 -0.99 -4.44 -10.46
C ASP A 1 -2.46 -4.53 -10.83
N HIS A 2 -3.38 -3.88 -10.09
CA HIS A 2 -4.78 -3.73 -10.48
C HIS A 2 -5.01 -2.36 -11.13
N PRO A 3 -5.78 -2.27 -12.23
CA PRO A 3 -6.09 -1.01 -12.87
C PRO A 3 -6.98 -0.15 -11.95
N LEU A 4 -6.69 1.15 -11.92
CA LEU A 4 -7.51 2.16 -11.26
C LEU A 4 -8.58 2.61 -12.26
N GLU A 5 -9.84 2.32 -11.97
CA GLU A 5 -10.94 2.44 -12.93
C GLU A 5 -11.71 3.76 -12.82
N ASN A 6 -11.51 4.50 -11.73
CA ASN A 6 -12.21 5.76 -11.51
C ASN A 6 -11.39 6.71 -10.61
N TRP A 7 -11.90 7.94 -10.50
CA TRP A 7 -11.26 8.98 -9.70
C TRP A 7 -11.15 8.63 -8.22
N ALA A 8 -12.15 7.95 -7.64
CA ALA A 8 -12.13 7.56 -6.24
C ALA A 8 -11.01 6.55 -5.96
N GLU A 9 -10.84 5.55 -6.83
CA GLU A 9 -9.72 4.59 -6.73
C GLU A 9 -8.36 5.31 -6.81
N LEU A 10 -8.19 6.27 -7.72
CA LEU A 10 -6.94 7.02 -7.81
C LEU A 10 -6.61 7.79 -6.52
N VAL A 11 -7.58 8.51 -5.96
CA VAL A 11 -7.32 9.32 -4.75
C VAL A 11 -7.21 8.47 -3.50
N VAL A 12 -7.89 7.32 -3.44
CA VAL A 12 -7.71 6.33 -2.37
C VAL A 12 -6.34 5.66 -2.48
N ALA A 13 -5.86 5.35 -3.67
CA ALA A 13 -4.49 4.88 -3.88
C ALA A 13 -3.47 5.92 -3.36
N ASN A 14 -3.65 7.20 -3.66
CA ASN A 14 -2.78 8.24 -3.07
C ASN A 14 -2.94 8.36 -1.55
N GLY A 15 -4.16 8.16 -1.01
CA GLY A 15 -4.42 8.25 0.43
C GLY A 15 -3.85 7.08 1.24
N LEU A 16 -3.86 5.87 0.67
CA LEU A 16 -3.49 4.61 1.34
C LEU A 16 -2.09 4.11 0.92
N TYR A 17 -1.85 3.96 -0.38
CA TYR A 17 -0.62 3.37 -0.91
C TYR A 17 0.56 4.32 -0.85
N ASP A 18 0.41 5.61 -1.18
CA ASP A 18 1.52 6.56 -1.01
C ASP A 18 1.86 6.74 0.47
N ARG A 19 0.87 6.66 1.37
CA ARG A 19 1.07 6.64 2.82
C ARG A 19 1.82 5.38 3.27
N ALA A 20 1.57 4.22 2.66
CA ALA A 20 2.36 3.02 2.91
C ALA A 20 3.79 3.18 2.38
N GLY A 21 3.95 3.73 1.17
CA GLY A 21 5.24 4.08 0.57
C GLY A 21 6.08 4.98 1.47
N ILE A 22 5.53 6.11 1.92
CA ILE A 22 6.18 7.04 2.86
C ILE A 22 6.54 6.34 4.17
N THR A 23 5.68 5.46 4.68
CA THR A 23 5.97 4.71 5.91
C THR A 23 7.20 3.82 5.73
N LEU A 24 7.26 3.07 4.63
CA LEU A 24 8.39 2.20 4.27
C LEU A 24 9.66 3.01 4.00
N LEU A 25 9.60 3.99 3.10
CA LEU A 25 10.75 4.76 2.66
C LEU A 25 11.24 5.75 3.69
N GLY A 26 10.34 6.30 4.51
CA GLY A 26 10.68 7.18 5.62
C GLY A 26 11.49 6.45 6.71
N ASP A 27 11.16 5.19 7.00
CA ASP A 27 11.97 4.36 7.89
C ASP A 27 13.38 4.11 7.31
N VAL A 28 13.45 3.73 6.03
CA VAL A 28 14.72 3.56 5.32
C VAL A 28 15.53 4.86 5.34
N PHE A 29 14.93 6.00 5.02
CA PHE A 29 15.61 7.29 5.01
C PHE A 29 16.21 7.64 6.39
N LYS A 30 15.44 7.43 7.46
CA LYS A 30 15.88 7.70 8.83
C LYS A 30 17.01 6.79 9.25
N ASN A 31 16.91 5.50 8.96
CA ASN A 31 17.73 4.47 9.60
C ASN A 31 18.81 3.84 8.71
N THR A 32 18.74 4.00 7.38
CA THR A 32 19.62 3.26 6.48
C THR A 32 21.10 3.59 6.68
N SER A 33 21.95 2.58 6.72
CA SER A 33 23.42 2.67 6.75
C SER A 33 24.00 2.96 5.35
N TYR A 34 23.23 2.76 4.29
CA TYR A 34 23.70 2.90 2.91
C TYR A 34 23.50 4.34 2.39
N GLY A 35 24.59 5.11 2.43
CA GLY A 35 24.59 6.54 2.08
C GLY A 35 23.98 6.92 0.72
N PRO A 36 24.25 6.21 -0.39
CA PRO A 36 23.62 6.49 -1.68
C PRO A 36 22.09 6.38 -1.66
N LEU A 37 21.54 5.34 -1.03
CA LEU A 37 20.09 5.18 -0.88
C LEU A 37 19.50 6.31 -0.04
N LYS A 38 20.14 6.65 1.09
CA LYS A 38 19.69 7.78 1.92
C LYS A 38 19.61 9.10 1.15
N ARG A 39 20.61 9.41 0.32
CA ARG A 39 20.63 10.65 -0.49
C ARG A 39 19.57 10.64 -1.59
N ALA A 40 19.31 9.49 -2.21
CA ALA A 40 18.26 9.37 -3.22
C ALA A 40 16.87 9.65 -2.61
N LEU A 41 16.64 9.20 -1.39
CA LEU A 41 15.36 9.38 -0.69
C LEU A 41 15.08 10.82 -0.24
N VAL A 42 16.08 11.72 -0.18
CA VAL A 42 15.87 13.13 0.17
C VAL A 42 14.89 13.81 -0.79
N LYS A 43 14.99 13.52 -2.10
CA LYS A 43 14.09 14.10 -3.10
C LYS A 43 12.70 13.45 -3.03
N VAL A 44 12.68 12.13 -2.87
CA VAL A 44 11.44 11.34 -2.78
C VAL A 44 10.58 11.83 -1.61
N ASP A 45 11.16 12.04 -0.43
CA ASP A 45 10.46 12.51 0.77
C ASP A 45 9.78 13.89 0.57
N GLN A 46 10.42 14.79 -0.19
CA GLN A 46 9.87 16.12 -0.49
C GLN A 46 8.64 16.05 -1.42
N GLU A 47 8.67 15.16 -2.41
CA GLU A 47 7.58 15.01 -3.39
C GLU A 47 6.41 14.18 -2.84
N GLU A 48 6.70 13.13 -2.07
CA GLU A 48 5.67 12.23 -1.52
C GLU A 48 4.71 12.94 -0.56
N THR A 49 5.17 13.97 0.16
CA THR A 49 4.30 14.79 1.02
C THR A 49 3.19 15.49 0.23
N PHE A 50 3.43 15.88 -1.02
CA PHE A 50 2.42 16.48 -1.88
C PHE A 50 1.34 15.46 -2.26
N HIS A 51 1.75 14.26 -2.69
CA HIS A 51 0.85 13.19 -3.08
C HIS A 51 -0.04 12.72 -1.91
N LEU A 52 0.54 12.56 -0.72
CA LEU A 52 -0.21 12.19 0.48
C LEU A 52 -1.29 13.24 0.82
N ARG A 53 -0.95 14.53 0.77
CA ARG A 53 -1.91 15.62 1.00
C ARG A 53 -2.99 15.66 -0.09
N HIS A 54 -2.62 15.40 -1.33
CA HIS A 54 -3.55 15.33 -2.46
C HIS A 54 -4.59 14.22 -2.26
N GLY A 55 -4.16 13.00 -1.95
CA GLY A 55 -5.05 11.87 -1.67
C GLY A 55 -5.99 12.16 -0.49
N GLU A 56 -5.44 12.60 0.64
CA GLU A 56 -6.23 12.93 1.84
C GLU A 56 -7.27 14.03 1.59
N MET A 57 -6.90 15.10 0.88
CA MET A 57 -7.81 16.20 0.56
C MET A 57 -8.97 15.72 -0.31
N TRP A 58 -8.71 14.92 -1.34
CA TRP A 58 -9.74 14.43 -2.24
C TRP A 58 -10.62 13.38 -1.61
N MET A 59 -10.07 12.46 -0.80
CA MET A 59 -10.87 11.52 -0.02
C MET A 59 -11.85 12.28 0.90
N LYS A 60 -11.37 13.32 1.61
CA LYS A 60 -12.23 14.20 2.44
C LYS A 60 -13.32 14.88 1.60
N ARG A 61 -12.97 15.39 0.42
CA ARG A 61 -13.91 16.08 -0.46
C ARG A 61 -15.00 15.15 -0.98
N LEU A 62 -14.63 13.96 -1.45
CA LEU A 62 -15.58 12.96 -1.95
C LEU A 62 -16.47 12.42 -0.82
N ALA A 63 -15.89 12.13 0.34
CA ALA A 63 -16.65 11.69 1.51
C ALA A 63 -17.65 12.76 2.00
N LYS A 64 -17.27 14.04 1.96
CA LYS A 64 -18.15 15.16 2.31
C LYS A 64 -19.26 15.41 1.28
N ALA A 65 -19.03 15.10 0.01
CA ALA A 65 -20.06 15.21 -1.03
C ALA A 65 -21.22 14.21 -0.80
N ASP A 66 -20.95 13.16 -0.03
CA ASP A 66 -21.90 12.09 0.33
C ASP A 66 -22.46 11.33 -0.89
N GLY A 67 -23.39 10.41 -0.65
CA GLY A 67 -24.03 9.62 -1.71
C GLY A 67 -23.03 8.80 -2.52
N GLU A 68 -23.21 8.78 -3.84
CA GLU A 68 -22.40 7.96 -4.76
C GLU A 68 -20.89 8.25 -4.64
N ALA A 69 -20.48 9.51 -4.45
CA ALA A 69 -19.07 9.87 -4.32
C ALA A 69 -18.42 9.23 -3.07
N LYS A 70 -19.14 9.23 -1.94
CA LYS A 70 -18.67 8.58 -0.70
C LYS A 70 -18.67 7.06 -0.84
N GLU A 71 -19.69 6.49 -1.48
CA GLU A 71 -19.75 5.05 -1.72
C GLU A 71 -18.62 4.58 -2.63
N MET A 72 -18.24 5.36 -3.66
CA MET A 72 -17.08 5.06 -4.50
C MET A 72 -15.78 5.03 -3.69
N VAL A 73 -15.60 5.96 -2.75
CA VAL A 73 -14.44 5.95 -1.83
C VAL A 73 -14.49 4.71 -0.94
N GLN A 74 -15.65 4.37 -0.36
CA GLN A 74 -15.79 3.17 0.46
C GLN A 74 -15.42 1.91 -0.32
N ARG A 75 -16.00 1.71 -1.52
CA ARG A 75 -15.69 0.55 -2.38
C ARG A 75 -14.20 0.44 -2.70
N ALA A 76 -13.54 1.57 -2.98
CA ALA A 76 -12.09 1.58 -3.21
C ALA A 76 -11.32 1.19 -1.94
N VAL A 77 -11.68 1.72 -0.78
CA VAL A 77 -11.04 1.40 0.51
C VAL A 77 -11.23 -0.08 0.87
N ASP A 78 -12.41 -0.66 0.61
CA ASP A 78 -12.72 -2.06 0.94
C ASP A 78 -11.71 -3.05 0.32
N TRP A 79 -11.24 -2.78 -0.90
CA TRP A 79 -10.25 -3.63 -1.55
C TRP A 79 -8.81 -3.15 -1.40
N MET A 80 -8.59 -1.84 -1.30
CA MET A 80 -7.23 -1.28 -1.21
C MET A 80 -6.64 -1.36 0.19
N PHE A 81 -7.45 -1.28 1.26
CA PHE A 81 -6.92 -1.30 2.62
C PHE A 81 -6.23 -2.62 2.96
N PRO A 82 -6.85 -3.81 2.78
CA PRO A 82 -6.14 -5.08 3.06
C PRO A 82 -4.97 -5.31 2.12
N MET A 83 -5.04 -4.80 0.88
CA MET A 83 -3.91 -4.84 -0.05
C MET A 83 -2.73 -4.01 0.46
N ALA A 84 -2.96 -2.82 1.02
CA ALA A 84 -1.92 -1.99 1.60
C ALA A 84 -1.30 -2.63 2.86
N VAL A 85 -2.11 -3.33 3.66
CA VAL A 85 -1.64 -4.11 4.83
C VAL A 85 -0.61 -5.16 4.41
N GLU A 86 -0.78 -5.79 3.24
CA GLU A 86 0.16 -6.76 2.69
C GLU A 86 1.47 -6.16 2.16
N TRP A 87 1.52 -4.87 1.82
CA TRP A 87 2.75 -4.22 1.32
C TRP A 87 3.92 -4.26 2.31
N PHE A 88 3.61 -4.37 3.60
CA PHE A 88 4.61 -4.51 4.66
C PHE A 88 5.24 -5.91 4.71
N GLY A 89 4.71 -6.87 3.96
CA GLY A 89 5.21 -8.22 3.83
C GLY A 89 4.84 -9.13 5.00
N LEU A 90 5.60 -10.23 5.12
CA LEU A 90 5.42 -11.26 6.15
C LEU A 90 5.37 -10.66 7.57
N PRO A 91 4.59 -11.28 8.48
CA PRO A 91 4.68 -11.09 9.92
C PRO A 91 6.10 -11.35 10.43
N ASP A 92 6.46 -10.70 11.52
CA ASP A 92 7.84 -10.74 12.01
C ASP A 92 8.29 -12.14 12.43
N ASP A 93 7.40 -12.97 12.97
CA ASP A 93 7.65 -14.35 13.39
C ASP A 93 7.89 -15.31 12.20
N MET A 94 7.45 -14.95 11.00
CA MET A 94 7.64 -15.72 9.77
C MET A 94 8.80 -15.21 8.91
N LYS A 95 9.35 -14.02 9.22
CA LYS A 95 10.38 -13.38 8.40
C LYS A 95 11.76 -13.99 8.63
N ARG A 96 12.34 -14.57 7.57
CA ARG A 96 13.65 -15.26 7.61
C ARG A 96 14.86 -14.35 7.31
N HIS A 97 14.65 -13.18 6.72
CA HIS A 97 15.72 -12.27 6.29
C HIS A 97 15.91 -11.12 7.30
N SER A 98 16.59 -11.40 8.41
CA SER A 98 16.89 -10.43 9.48
C SER A 98 18.01 -9.45 9.13
N GLY A 99 18.83 -9.75 8.12
CA GLY A 99 19.96 -8.91 7.70
C GLY A 99 19.58 -7.47 7.35
N GLN A 100 18.32 -7.21 6.99
CA GLN A 100 17.83 -5.84 6.74
C GLN A 100 17.87 -4.96 8.00
N LEU A 101 17.65 -5.51 9.19
CA LEU A 101 17.73 -4.76 10.45
C LEU A 101 19.17 -4.73 10.96
N GLU A 102 19.87 -5.87 10.89
CA GLU A 102 21.27 -6.00 11.34
C GLU A 102 22.19 -5.04 10.58
N TYR A 103 22.09 -5.01 9.25
CA TYR A 103 22.85 -4.08 8.42
C TYR A 103 22.24 -2.68 8.36
N LYS A 104 21.16 -2.44 9.11
CA LYS A 104 20.42 -1.17 9.10
C LYS A 104 20.09 -0.74 7.68
N LEU A 105 19.51 -1.62 6.87
CA LEU A 105 18.90 -1.21 5.58
C LEU A 105 17.54 -0.54 5.83
N LYS A 106 16.84 -0.97 6.89
CA LYS A 106 15.65 -0.36 7.47
C LYS A 106 15.77 -0.37 9.00
N GLY A 107 14.97 0.42 9.71
CA GLY A 107 15.03 0.55 11.17
C GLY A 107 13.95 -0.20 11.92
N MET A 108 12.78 -0.39 11.29
CA MET A 108 11.61 -0.98 11.92
C MET A 108 11.32 -2.37 11.33
N THR A 109 10.73 -3.25 12.13
CA THR A 109 10.26 -4.57 11.66
C THR A 109 9.06 -4.43 10.70
N ASN A 110 8.59 -5.54 10.12
CA ASN A 110 7.44 -5.45 9.21
C ASN A 110 6.16 -5.08 9.97
N ASP A 111 5.97 -5.66 11.16
CA ASP A 111 4.78 -5.41 11.97
C ASP A 111 4.80 -4.00 12.57
N GLU A 112 5.96 -3.49 12.97
CA GLU A 112 6.12 -2.11 13.42
C GLU A 112 5.77 -1.09 12.33
N LEU A 113 6.18 -1.34 11.08
CA LEU A 113 5.84 -0.50 9.94
C LEU A 113 4.34 -0.56 9.64
N ARG A 114 3.74 -1.76 9.67
CA ARG A 114 2.29 -1.94 9.49
C ARG A 114 1.50 -1.17 10.56
N GLN A 115 1.94 -1.23 11.82
CA GLN A 115 1.33 -0.46 12.93
C GLN A 115 1.49 1.06 12.74
N THR A 116 2.65 1.51 12.27
CA THR A 116 2.89 2.93 11.96
C THR A 116 1.93 3.43 10.88
N TRP A 117 1.76 2.64 9.83
CA TRP A 117 0.81 2.98 8.77
C TRP A 117 -0.63 3.00 9.29
N MET A 118 -1.09 1.94 9.98
CA MET A 118 -2.46 1.88 10.53
C MET A 118 -2.76 3.04 11.48
N LYS A 119 -1.80 3.43 12.34
CA LYS A 119 -1.90 4.61 13.22
C LYS A 119 -2.20 5.91 12.48
N SER A 120 -1.77 6.03 11.22
CA SER A 120 -2.03 7.21 10.40
C SER A 120 -3.23 7.04 9.46
N THR A 121 -3.54 5.82 9.07
CA THR A 121 -4.54 5.50 8.03
C THR A 121 -5.93 5.27 8.60
N VAL A 122 -6.04 4.52 9.70
CA VAL A 122 -7.34 4.19 10.30
C VAL A 122 -8.06 5.46 10.77
N PRO A 123 -7.41 6.37 11.55
CA PRO A 123 -8.07 7.62 11.96
C PRO A 123 -8.44 8.55 10.80
N LEU A 124 -7.67 8.51 9.70
CA LEU A 124 -8.02 9.26 8.49
C LEU A 124 -9.36 8.77 7.92
N CYS A 125 -9.52 7.46 7.74
CA CYS A 125 -10.73 6.88 7.17
C CYS A 125 -11.94 7.09 8.09
N GLU A 126 -11.77 6.81 9.38
CA GLU A 126 -12.83 7.01 10.38
C GLU A 126 -13.26 8.48 10.46
N GLY A 127 -12.31 9.41 10.43
CA GLY A 127 -12.57 10.85 10.49
C GLY A 127 -13.35 11.40 9.29
N ILE A 128 -13.42 10.66 8.17
CA ILE A 128 -14.24 11.00 7.00
C ILE A 128 -15.46 10.09 6.86
N GLY A 129 -15.74 9.25 7.86
CA GLY A 129 -16.87 8.32 7.85
C GLY A 129 -16.75 7.21 6.82
N VAL A 130 -15.52 6.80 6.49
CA VAL A 130 -15.19 5.64 5.66
C VAL A 130 -14.71 4.52 6.57
N LYS A 131 -15.29 3.34 6.43
CA LYS A 131 -14.97 2.17 7.24
C LYS A 131 -13.73 1.47 6.72
N VAL A 132 -12.93 0.94 7.64
CA VAL A 132 -11.81 0.04 7.36
C VAL A 132 -11.96 -1.19 8.26
N PRO A 133 -11.52 -2.38 7.82
CA PRO A 133 -11.63 -3.60 8.61
C PRO A 133 -10.46 -3.72 9.62
N ALA A 134 -10.30 -2.69 10.46
CA ALA A 134 -9.32 -2.65 11.53
C ALA A 134 -9.77 -1.68 12.64
N HIS A 135 -9.45 -1.99 13.89
CA HIS A 135 -9.73 -1.11 15.03
C HIS A 135 -8.57 -1.05 16.03
N TRP A 136 -8.56 -0.02 16.87
CA TRP A 136 -7.63 0.07 17.99
C TRP A 136 -8.06 -0.85 19.13
N ASP A 137 -7.20 -1.78 19.52
CA ASP A 137 -7.38 -2.63 20.69
C ASP A 137 -6.66 -2.00 21.89
N GLU A 138 -7.44 -1.55 22.88
CA GLU A 138 -6.92 -0.93 24.10
C GLU A 138 -6.12 -1.89 24.98
N ALA A 139 -6.48 -3.18 25.03
CA ALA A 139 -5.77 -4.15 25.86
C ALA A 139 -4.38 -4.48 25.28
N GLN A 140 -4.29 -4.56 23.95
CA GLN A 140 -3.06 -4.87 23.23
C GLN A 140 -2.25 -3.63 22.84
N GLN A 141 -2.81 -2.42 23.00
CA GLN A 141 -2.19 -1.13 22.64
C GLN A 141 -1.70 -1.10 21.18
N LYS A 142 -2.50 -1.67 20.27
CA LYS A 142 -2.17 -1.75 18.84
C LYS A 142 -3.44 -1.81 17.99
N PHE A 143 -3.31 -1.54 16.70
CA PHE A 143 -4.38 -1.83 15.74
C PHE A 143 -4.44 -3.33 15.44
N VAL A 144 -5.65 -3.88 15.45
CA VAL A 144 -5.96 -5.26 15.07
C VAL A 144 -6.85 -5.26 13.84
N LEU A 145 -6.70 -6.29 13.00
CA LEU A 145 -7.50 -6.46 11.79
C LEU A 145 -8.79 -7.22 12.13
N ASP A 146 -9.89 -6.82 11.53
CA ASP A 146 -11.22 -7.42 11.75
C ASP A 146 -11.50 -8.62 10.84
N TYR A 147 -10.44 -9.17 10.23
CA TYR A 147 -10.51 -10.25 9.27
C TYR A 147 -9.28 -11.16 9.40
N PRO A 148 -9.36 -12.42 8.93
CA PRO A 148 -8.20 -13.31 8.90
C PRO A 148 -7.06 -12.72 8.08
N PHE A 149 -5.83 -12.76 8.59
CA PHE A 149 -4.67 -12.23 7.88
C PHE A 149 -3.54 -13.27 7.85
N PRO A 150 -3.16 -13.79 6.66
CA PRO A 150 -3.60 -13.35 5.33
C PRO A 150 -4.94 -13.95 4.88
N CYS A 151 -5.57 -13.32 3.89
CA CYS A 151 -6.87 -13.72 3.31
C CYS A 151 -6.81 -13.81 1.77
N GLN A 152 -7.72 -14.59 1.20
CA GLN A 152 -7.89 -14.69 -0.25
C GLN A 152 -8.41 -13.37 -0.84
N TYR A 153 -7.87 -13.01 -2.01
CA TYR A 153 -8.36 -11.90 -2.83
C TYR A 153 -8.85 -12.42 -4.16
N ASP A 154 -10.06 -12.03 -4.56
CA ASP A 154 -10.61 -12.24 -5.88
C ASP A 154 -10.26 -11.03 -6.76
N GLU A 155 -9.38 -11.25 -7.74
CA GLU A 155 -8.92 -10.23 -8.66
C GLU A 155 -9.99 -9.79 -9.66
N ASN A 156 -10.93 -10.68 -10.00
CA ASN A 156 -12.00 -10.38 -10.97
C ASN A 156 -13.07 -9.50 -10.35
N GLU A 157 -13.41 -9.75 -9.08
CA GLU A 157 -14.41 -8.97 -8.34
C GLU A 157 -13.78 -7.79 -7.57
N LYS A 158 -12.45 -7.66 -7.57
CA LYS A 158 -11.69 -6.74 -6.71
C LYS A 158 -12.15 -6.83 -5.25
N ARG A 159 -12.28 -8.04 -4.69
CA ARG A 159 -12.86 -8.26 -3.35
C ARG A 159 -12.01 -9.20 -2.51
N TRP A 160 -11.90 -8.92 -1.21
CA TRP A 160 -11.32 -9.84 -0.23
C TRP A 160 -12.38 -10.80 0.32
N LEU A 161 -12.05 -12.09 0.38
CA LEU A 161 -12.98 -13.15 0.77
C LEU A 161 -12.86 -13.46 2.26
N PHE A 162 -13.16 -12.48 3.13
CA PHE A 162 -12.98 -12.60 4.58
C PHE A 162 -13.71 -13.81 5.20
N ASP A 163 -14.84 -14.20 4.63
CA ASP A 163 -15.66 -15.32 5.10
C ASP A 163 -15.04 -16.69 4.80
N GLU A 164 -14.07 -16.79 3.89
CA GLU A 164 -13.39 -18.05 3.55
C GLU A 164 -12.26 -18.41 4.53
N GLY A 165 -11.91 -17.50 5.45
CA GLY A 165 -10.92 -17.75 6.49
C GLY A 165 -9.48 -17.40 6.09
N GLU A 166 -8.54 -17.83 6.93
CA GLU A 166 -7.11 -17.59 6.75
C GLU A 166 -6.54 -18.51 5.66
N ILE A 167 -5.72 -17.95 4.77
CA ILE A 167 -4.93 -18.72 3.79
C ILE A 167 -3.47 -18.83 4.23
N SER A 168 -2.68 -19.67 3.57
CA SER A 168 -1.25 -19.73 3.83
C SER A 168 -0.48 -18.60 3.12
N TRP A 169 0.64 -18.18 3.71
CA TRP A 169 1.58 -17.26 3.04
C TRP A 169 2.16 -17.82 1.74
N SER A 170 2.19 -19.15 1.57
CA SER A 170 2.58 -19.77 0.30
C SER A 170 1.60 -19.42 -0.82
N GLN A 171 0.29 -19.46 -0.53
CA GLN A 171 -0.76 -19.04 -1.47
C GLN A 171 -0.68 -17.54 -1.77
N VAL A 172 -0.39 -16.71 -0.76
CA VAL A 172 -0.14 -15.27 -0.96
C VAL A 172 1.03 -15.05 -1.92
N PHE A 173 2.14 -15.77 -1.75
CA PHE A 173 3.29 -15.66 -2.63
C PHE A 173 3.00 -16.15 -4.06
N GLU A 174 2.18 -17.18 -4.22
CA GLU A 174 1.71 -17.61 -5.54
C GLU A 174 0.93 -16.48 -6.23
N ARG A 175 -0.02 -15.84 -5.53
CA ARG A 175 -0.75 -14.67 -6.04
C ARG A 175 0.20 -13.55 -6.44
N TRP A 176 1.12 -13.13 -5.56
CA TRP A 176 2.06 -12.05 -5.87
C TRP A 176 2.96 -12.37 -7.08
N LYS A 177 3.38 -13.63 -7.24
CA LYS A 177 4.14 -14.08 -8.43
C LYS A 177 3.30 -14.12 -9.70
N GLY A 178 1.97 -14.19 -9.58
CA GLY A 178 1.02 -14.06 -10.68
C GLY A 178 0.97 -12.66 -11.29
N ARG A 179 1.44 -11.62 -10.57
CA ARG A 179 1.60 -10.22 -11.02
C ARG A 179 0.32 -9.51 -11.49
N GLY A 180 -0.88 -9.98 -11.11
CA GLY A 180 -2.14 -9.29 -11.36
C GLY A 180 -2.46 -8.97 -12.84
N PRO A 181 -3.64 -8.38 -13.09
CA PRO A 181 -4.18 -8.23 -14.45
C PRO A 181 -3.47 -7.16 -15.29
N ALA A 182 -2.93 -6.10 -14.69
CA ALA A 182 -2.31 -4.99 -15.44
C ALA A 182 -0.82 -5.21 -15.79
N ASN A 183 -0.18 -6.28 -15.30
CA ASN A 183 1.26 -6.47 -15.48
C ASN A 183 1.69 -6.55 -16.94
N ARG A 184 0.91 -7.22 -17.80
CA ARG A 184 1.24 -7.29 -19.23
C ARG A 184 1.29 -5.91 -19.87
N GLN A 185 0.26 -5.09 -19.61
CA GLN A 185 0.19 -3.71 -20.11
C GLN A 185 1.38 -2.88 -19.61
N PHE A 186 1.73 -2.96 -18.32
CA PHE A 186 2.87 -2.20 -17.78
C PHE A 186 4.22 -2.64 -18.38
N ILE A 187 4.43 -3.93 -18.59
CA ILE A 187 5.63 -4.43 -19.26
C ILE A 187 5.71 -3.89 -20.69
N GLU A 188 4.61 -3.97 -21.44
CA GLU A 188 4.53 -3.48 -22.82
C GLU A 188 4.85 -1.97 -22.89
N MET A 189 4.28 -1.15 -22.00
CA MET A 189 4.57 0.29 -21.92
C MET A 189 6.06 0.59 -21.70
N ILE A 190 6.73 -0.16 -20.82
CA ILE A 190 8.17 0.02 -20.56
C ILE A 190 8.99 -0.38 -21.80
N GLN A 191 8.64 -1.49 -22.45
CA GLN A 191 9.33 -1.99 -23.64
C GLN A 191 9.17 -1.03 -24.83
N GLU A 192 7.98 -0.45 -25.02
CA GLU A 192 7.73 0.57 -26.03
C GLU A 192 8.60 1.81 -25.81
N GLY A 193 8.68 2.30 -24.58
CA GLY A 193 9.53 3.44 -24.21
C GLY A 193 11.01 3.16 -24.47
N TRP A 194 11.48 1.95 -24.15
CA TRP A 194 12.86 1.53 -24.47
C TRP A 194 13.11 1.50 -25.98
N GLY A 195 12.22 0.90 -26.76
CA GLY A 195 12.34 0.86 -28.22
C GLY A 195 12.31 2.26 -28.84
N PHE A 196 11.52 3.19 -28.30
CA PHE A 196 11.53 4.59 -28.72
C PHE A 196 12.89 5.25 -28.47
N ARG A 197 13.45 5.07 -27.26
CA ARG A 197 14.78 5.58 -26.94
C ARG A 197 15.87 5.05 -27.87
N GLN A 198 15.85 3.75 -28.18
CA GLN A 198 16.84 3.16 -29.10
C GLN A 198 16.77 3.78 -30.50
N ARG A 199 15.57 4.08 -31.00
CA ARG A 199 15.41 4.76 -32.30
C ARG A 199 15.94 6.19 -32.28
N LEU A 200 15.79 6.91 -31.16
CA LEU A 200 16.35 8.25 -31.01
C LEU A 200 17.88 8.24 -30.95
N GLU A 201 18.48 7.28 -30.25
CA GLU A 201 19.94 7.17 -30.15
C GLU A 201 20.61 6.73 -31.47
N ALA A 202 19.85 6.12 -32.38
CA ALA A 202 20.33 5.68 -33.69
C ALA A 202 20.19 6.73 -34.82
N ALA A 203 19.51 7.86 -34.56
CA ALA A 203 19.28 8.95 -35.52
C ALA A 203 20.28 10.10 -35.32
#